data_AF-A0A0B2UID9-F1
#
_entry.id   AF-A0A0B2UID9-F1
#
_cell.length_a   1.000
_cell.length_b   1.000
_cell.length_c   1.000
_cell.angle_alpha   90.00
_cell.angle_beta   90.00
_cell.angle_gamma   90.00
#
_symmetry.space_group_name_H-M   'P 1'
#
loop_
_entity.id
_entity.type
_entity.pdbx_description
1 polymer ?
#
loop_
_entity_poly.entity_id
_entity_poly.type
_entity_poly.pdbx_seq_one_letter_code
_entity_poly.pdbx_strand_id
1 'polypeptide(L)'
;MLKDLIDEDEFCRKLRTASEDDAQDGFYIIFYKLLLDPSQQLLDSLLSSYPVQDVVNGLKHLIKFKFYRLTDDVSNNLISIVSMMLVYEDNVDTLIVNMLRLHLIEDVFSMYKAHPKYFTSHPVSLMFLMFFCAQSTIHRAFFDASDFQCSDFLFLQIKEMIEDQGSETYVNKRSKKNISKRNLDYPPFPFIDYFYSKGLLNVLFTATPFNMLSSQLSVELEMNIMFVLENVHNLNFDFYMNLLFKDYIRNETEACRVLRFIANIPCMLSIYNVVDSILRRYPSSFVALIYDLMFWNEKEKINQNLVDYLKIMDNRCILMINPLLDEWQSLKYAIDIIHKRHQPTKESIHRMIHGLGFDRYYEIVREMKRNNIPIIPIEMYDKIIKESFEWDGYAQVYLWKILGFQKIYFGLDVSDAGYKERSIEAKEGFEIVKSLCTLTQ
;
A
#
# COMPACT_ATOMS: atom_id res chain seq x y z
N MET A 1 -12.08 -1.97 -35.77
CA MET A 1 -11.95 -1.35 -34.43
C MET A 1 -11.66 -2.38 -33.34
N LEU A 2 -12.42 -3.48 -33.21
CA LEU A 2 -12.13 -4.59 -32.28
C LEU A 2 -11.56 -5.81 -33.01
N LYS A 3 -10.64 -6.54 -32.35
CA LYS A 3 -9.93 -7.75 -32.83
C LYS A 3 -10.82 -9.00 -32.78
N ASP A 4 -11.66 -9.16 -31.74
CA ASP A 4 -12.61 -10.28 -31.57
C ASP A 4 -13.94 -9.83 -30.92
N LEU A 5 -15.06 -10.41 -31.38
CA LEU A 5 -16.45 -9.97 -31.11
C LEU A 5 -17.19 -10.75 -30.00
N ILE A 6 -16.49 -11.56 -29.19
CA ILE A 6 -17.13 -12.52 -28.27
C ILE A 6 -17.91 -11.84 -27.11
N ASP A 7 -17.78 -10.52 -26.92
CA ASP A 7 -18.38 -9.79 -25.78
C ASP A 7 -18.68 -8.31 -26.13
N GLU A 8 -19.54 -8.12 -27.14
CA GLU A 8 -20.02 -6.79 -27.56
C GLU A 8 -21.08 -6.28 -26.57
N ASP A 9 -20.72 -5.29 -25.76
CA ASP A 9 -21.65 -4.61 -24.88
C ASP A 9 -22.43 -3.50 -25.59
N GLU A 10 -23.40 -2.90 -24.88
CA GLU A 10 -24.26 -1.86 -25.43
C GLU A 10 -23.47 -0.66 -25.96
N PHE A 11 -22.36 -0.28 -25.32
CA PHE A 11 -21.54 0.85 -25.76
C PHE A 11 -20.84 0.53 -27.07
N CYS A 12 -20.17 -0.63 -27.16
CA CYS A 12 -19.52 -1.08 -28.38
C CYS A 12 -20.53 -1.26 -29.53
N ARG A 13 -21.72 -1.80 -29.23
CA ARG A 13 -22.79 -1.96 -30.22
C ARG A 13 -23.25 -0.62 -30.78
N LYS A 14 -23.54 0.37 -29.90
CA LYS A 14 -23.93 1.72 -30.33
C LYS A 14 -22.83 2.40 -31.16
N LEU A 15 -21.58 2.20 -30.77
CA LEU A 15 -20.43 2.74 -31.48
C LEU A 15 -20.25 2.11 -32.87
N ARG A 16 -20.53 0.80 -33.01
CA ARG A 16 -20.53 0.11 -34.32
C ARG A 16 -21.70 0.53 -35.19
N THR A 17 -22.94 0.52 -34.67
CA THR A 17 -24.11 0.91 -35.47
C THR A 17 -24.04 2.37 -35.93
N ALA A 18 -23.40 3.24 -35.14
CA ALA A 18 -23.09 4.61 -35.53
C ALA A 18 -22.14 4.72 -36.74
N SER A 19 -21.41 3.66 -37.08
CA SER A 19 -20.61 3.62 -38.31
C SER A 19 -21.41 3.20 -39.54
N GLU A 20 -22.61 2.64 -39.34
CA GLU A 20 -23.48 2.08 -40.38
C GLU A 20 -24.62 3.05 -40.77
N ASP A 21 -25.06 3.92 -39.85
CA ASP A 21 -26.09 4.94 -40.11
C ASP A 21 -25.48 6.21 -40.73
N ASP A 22 -25.96 6.61 -41.92
CA ASP A 22 -25.60 7.83 -42.67
C ASP A 22 -25.96 9.16 -41.97
N ALA A 23 -26.28 9.15 -40.67
CA ALA A 23 -26.55 10.36 -39.91
C ALA A 23 -25.24 11.15 -39.69
N GLN A 24 -25.28 12.48 -39.92
CA GLN A 24 -24.10 13.32 -39.68
C GLN A 24 -23.92 13.71 -38.20
N ASP A 25 -24.99 13.63 -37.40
CA ASP A 25 -25.05 14.16 -36.04
C ASP A 25 -25.34 13.07 -35.01
N GLY A 26 -24.46 12.95 -34.02
CA GLY A 26 -24.62 12.02 -32.91
C GLY A 26 -23.30 11.75 -32.20
N PHE A 27 -23.34 11.67 -30.86
CA PHE A 27 -22.17 11.45 -30.01
C PHE A 27 -21.33 10.28 -30.51
N TYR A 28 -21.94 9.11 -30.73
CA TYR A 28 -21.24 7.90 -31.15
C TYR A 28 -20.61 8.02 -32.55
N ILE A 29 -21.19 8.81 -33.45
CA ILE A 29 -20.69 8.99 -34.83
C ILE A 29 -19.42 9.86 -34.80
N ILE A 30 -19.49 11.00 -34.12
CA ILE A 30 -18.35 11.91 -33.97
C ILE A 30 -17.25 11.22 -33.16
N PHE A 31 -17.61 10.52 -32.08
CA PHE A 31 -16.68 9.73 -31.27
C PHE A 31 -16.00 8.62 -32.08
N TYR A 32 -16.76 7.88 -32.90
CA TYR A 32 -16.19 6.85 -33.79
C TYR A 32 -15.21 7.44 -34.81
N LYS A 33 -15.56 8.56 -35.46
CA LYS A 33 -14.67 9.27 -36.39
C LYS A 33 -13.38 9.72 -35.68
N LEU A 34 -13.50 10.27 -34.48
CA LEU A 34 -12.35 10.68 -33.66
C LEU A 34 -11.43 9.49 -33.33
N LEU A 35 -11.97 8.30 -33.07
CA LEU A 35 -11.19 7.09 -32.81
C LEU A 35 -10.43 6.57 -34.05
N LEU A 36 -10.91 6.87 -35.25
CA LEU A 36 -10.25 6.48 -36.51
C LEU A 36 -9.22 7.51 -36.97
N ASP A 37 -9.52 8.78 -36.80
CA ASP A 37 -8.68 9.90 -37.21
C ASP A 37 -8.67 10.99 -36.12
N PRO A 38 -7.72 10.92 -35.16
CA PRO A 38 -7.69 11.83 -34.05
C PRO A 38 -7.28 13.22 -34.52
N SER A 39 -8.23 14.15 -34.53
CA SER A 39 -7.97 15.56 -34.87
C SER A 39 -8.56 16.51 -33.83
N GLN A 40 -7.84 17.61 -33.61
CA GLN A 40 -8.27 18.67 -32.70
C GLN A 40 -9.65 19.22 -33.08
N GLN A 41 -9.92 19.34 -34.39
CA GLN A 41 -11.21 19.81 -34.89
C GLN A 41 -12.37 18.87 -34.53
N LEU A 42 -12.18 17.55 -34.63
CA LEU A 42 -13.21 16.57 -34.24
C LEU A 42 -13.41 16.56 -32.72
N LEU A 43 -12.33 16.70 -31.95
CA LEU A 43 -12.41 16.79 -30.50
C LEU A 43 -13.17 18.05 -30.06
N ASP A 44 -12.85 19.22 -30.62
CA ASP A 44 -13.55 20.48 -30.34
C ASP A 44 -15.03 20.41 -30.76
N SER A 45 -15.32 19.78 -31.90
CA SER A 45 -16.70 19.54 -32.34
C SER A 45 -17.48 18.65 -31.36
N LEU A 46 -16.82 17.62 -30.81
CA LEU A 46 -17.44 16.72 -29.84
C LEU A 46 -17.67 17.43 -28.51
N LEU A 47 -16.67 18.16 -28.00
CA LEU A 47 -16.73 18.85 -26.70
C LEU A 47 -17.62 20.09 -26.70
N SER A 48 -17.85 20.71 -27.87
CA SER A 48 -18.83 21.79 -28.01
C SER A 48 -20.27 21.26 -28.05
N SER A 49 -20.47 20.02 -28.49
CA SER A 49 -21.79 19.40 -28.65
C SER A 49 -22.21 18.54 -27.45
N TYR A 50 -21.25 18.07 -26.66
CA TYR A 50 -21.48 17.13 -25.56
C TYR A 50 -20.62 17.48 -24.33
N PRO A 51 -21.10 17.17 -23.11
CA PRO A 51 -20.31 17.34 -21.89
C PRO A 51 -18.96 16.61 -21.95
N VAL A 52 -17.89 17.26 -21.48
CA VAL A 52 -16.55 16.67 -21.37
C VAL A 52 -16.60 15.31 -20.66
N GLN A 53 -17.45 15.21 -19.63
CA GLN A 53 -17.62 13.98 -18.85
C GLN A 53 -18.09 12.78 -19.70
N ASP A 54 -18.93 13.00 -20.71
CA ASP A 54 -19.44 11.92 -21.57
C ASP A 54 -18.32 11.38 -22.47
N VAL A 55 -17.49 12.29 -22.99
CA VAL A 55 -16.29 11.93 -23.77
C VAL A 55 -15.30 11.17 -22.90
N VAL A 56 -15.00 11.67 -21.70
CA VAL A 56 -14.14 10.99 -20.72
C VAL A 56 -14.69 9.61 -20.38
N ASN A 57 -15.99 9.47 -20.15
CA ASN A 57 -16.61 8.18 -19.85
C ASN A 57 -16.49 7.19 -21.02
N GLY A 58 -16.68 7.65 -22.26
CA GLY A 58 -16.49 6.84 -23.47
C GLY A 58 -15.05 6.34 -23.61
N LEU A 59 -14.07 7.25 -23.46
CA LEU A 59 -12.64 6.90 -23.51
C LEU A 59 -12.26 5.95 -22.37
N LYS A 60 -12.71 6.25 -21.15
CA LYS A 60 -12.50 5.42 -19.97
C LYS A 60 -13.04 4.01 -20.19
N HIS A 61 -14.22 3.86 -20.76
CA HIS A 61 -14.79 2.55 -21.04
C HIS A 61 -13.90 1.74 -21.99
N LEU A 62 -13.44 2.36 -23.10
CA LEU A 62 -12.55 1.70 -24.06
C LEU A 62 -11.20 1.34 -23.45
N ILE A 63 -10.54 2.28 -22.76
CA ILE A 63 -9.24 2.07 -22.11
C ILE A 63 -9.36 1.02 -21.01
N LYS A 64 -10.39 1.09 -20.17
CA LYS A 64 -10.52 0.21 -19.01
C LYS A 64 -10.90 -1.23 -19.39
N PHE A 65 -11.79 -1.41 -20.36
CA PHE A 65 -12.43 -2.72 -20.61
C PHE A 65 -12.13 -3.32 -21.98
N LYS A 66 -11.74 -2.52 -22.98
CA LYS A 66 -11.63 -2.98 -24.37
C LYS A 66 -10.24 -2.82 -24.97
N PHE A 67 -9.30 -2.16 -24.29
CA PHE A 67 -8.03 -1.72 -24.87
C PHE A 67 -7.24 -2.82 -25.59
N TYR A 68 -7.01 -3.97 -24.94
CA TYR A 68 -6.29 -5.09 -25.55
C TYR A 68 -7.00 -5.74 -26.75
N ARG A 69 -8.31 -5.47 -26.90
CA ARG A 69 -9.12 -5.93 -28.02
C ARG A 69 -9.17 -4.91 -29.14
N LEU A 70 -8.64 -3.71 -28.98
CA LEU A 70 -8.62 -2.72 -30.05
C LEU A 70 -7.51 -3.04 -31.06
N THR A 71 -7.71 -2.63 -32.30
CA THR A 71 -6.63 -2.60 -33.30
C THR A 71 -5.54 -1.64 -32.85
N ASP A 72 -4.29 -1.90 -33.24
CA ASP A 72 -3.14 -1.12 -32.77
C ASP A 72 -3.29 0.36 -33.17
N ASP A 73 -3.78 0.63 -34.39
CA ASP A 73 -4.09 2.00 -34.85
C ASP A 73 -5.07 2.73 -33.94
N VAL A 74 -6.15 2.07 -33.52
CA VAL A 74 -7.18 2.67 -32.65
C VAL A 74 -6.64 2.87 -31.24
N SER A 75 -5.78 1.96 -30.78
CA SER A 75 -5.11 2.08 -29.48
C SER A 75 -4.17 3.29 -29.47
N ASN A 76 -3.40 3.50 -30.53
CA ASN A 76 -2.54 4.68 -30.70
C ASN A 76 -3.34 5.98 -30.84
N ASN A 77 -4.48 5.92 -31.54
CA ASN A 77 -5.39 7.05 -31.65
C ASN A 77 -6.00 7.41 -30.29
N LEU A 78 -6.40 6.44 -29.48
CA LEU A 78 -6.86 6.67 -28.11
C LEU A 78 -5.81 7.38 -27.26
N ILE A 79 -4.55 6.94 -27.32
CA ILE A 79 -3.43 7.57 -26.62
C ILE A 79 -3.31 9.05 -27.06
N SER A 80 -3.40 9.30 -28.36
CA SER A 80 -3.32 10.64 -28.94
C SER A 80 -4.50 11.53 -28.51
N ILE A 81 -5.72 10.99 -28.49
CA ILE A 81 -6.92 11.71 -28.01
C ILE A 81 -6.76 12.08 -26.53
N VAL A 82 -6.30 11.16 -25.68
CA VAL A 82 -6.05 11.45 -24.26
C VAL A 82 -5.01 12.56 -24.12
N SER A 83 -3.93 12.55 -24.92
CA SER A 83 -2.94 13.63 -24.91
C SER A 83 -3.55 14.98 -25.28
N MET A 84 -4.42 15.04 -26.29
CA MET A 84 -5.13 16.27 -26.67
C MET A 84 -6.07 16.74 -25.55
N MET A 85 -6.73 15.80 -24.85
CA MET A 85 -7.64 16.12 -23.75
C MET A 85 -6.96 16.76 -22.54
N LEU A 86 -5.64 16.61 -22.36
CA LEU A 86 -4.90 17.23 -21.26
C LEU A 86 -4.98 18.76 -21.24
N VAL A 87 -5.30 19.39 -22.38
CA VAL A 87 -5.47 20.84 -22.50
C VAL A 87 -6.75 21.34 -21.79
N TYR A 88 -7.75 20.47 -21.61
CA TYR A 88 -9.05 20.85 -21.06
C TYR A 88 -9.15 20.64 -19.55
N GLU A 89 -8.13 20.04 -18.93
CA GLU A 89 -7.93 19.83 -17.48
C GLU A 89 -9.02 19.01 -16.73
N ASP A 90 -10.23 18.88 -17.23
CA ASP A 90 -11.36 18.25 -16.52
C ASP A 90 -11.34 16.70 -16.55
N ASN A 91 -11.24 16.08 -15.36
CA ASN A 91 -11.44 14.64 -15.11
C ASN A 91 -10.58 13.66 -15.95
N VAL A 92 -9.53 14.16 -16.62
CA VAL A 92 -8.61 13.35 -17.43
C VAL A 92 -7.73 12.43 -16.56
N ASP A 93 -7.61 12.70 -15.26
CA ASP A 93 -6.84 11.88 -14.31
C ASP A 93 -7.22 10.40 -14.36
N THR A 94 -8.51 10.12 -14.49
CA THR A 94 -9.01 8.75 -14.55
C THR A 94 -8.56 8.03 -15.81
N LEU A 95 -8.36 8.74 -16.93
CA LEU A 95 -7.83 8.17 -18.16
C LEU A 95 -6.34 7.85 -18.00
N ILE A 96 -5.57 8.79 -17.44
CA ILE A 96 -4.15 8.61 -17.15
C ILE A 96 -3.90 7.42 -16.23
N VAL A 97 -4.65 7.31 -15.13
CA VAL A 97 -4.52 6.17 -14.22
C VAL A 97 -4.84 4.86 -14.95
N ASN A 98 -5.92 4.79 -15.75
CA ASN A 98 -6.24 3.56 -16.49
C ASN A 98 -5.20 3.23 -17.57
N MET A 99 -4.57 4.21 -18.21
CA MET A 99 -3.44 3.98 -19.14
C MET A 99 -2.22 3.41 -18.41
N LEU A 100 -1.92 3.91 -17.21
CA LEU A 100 -0.85 3.35 -16.38
C LEU A 100 -1.17 1.91 -15.93
N ARG A 101 -2.44 1.61 -15.60
CA ARG A 101 -2.90 0.23 -15.31
C ARG A 101 -2.70 -0.74 -16.49
N LEU A 102 -2.72 -0.24 -17.72
CA LEU A 102 -2.41 -1.00 -18.93
C LEU A 102 -0.90 -1.12 -19.21
N HIS A 103 -0.05 -0.57 -18.32
CA HIS A 103 1.39 -0.49 -18.44
C HIS A 103 1.91 0.40 -19.59
N LEU A 104 1.14 1.42 -20.00
CA LEU A 104 1.52 2.41 -21.01
C LEU A 104 2.42 3.53 -20.41
N ILE A 105 3.49 3.14 -19.72
CA ILE A 105 4.34 4.06 -18.94
C ILE A 105 5.02 5.06 -19.88
N GLU A 106 5.55 4.61 -21.02
CA GLU A 106 6.26 5.45 -21.99
C GLU A 106 5.35 6.54 -22.59
N ASP A 107 4.11 6.18 -22.90
CA ASP A 107 3.13 7.10 -23.47
C ASP A 107 2.73 8.17 -22.45
N VAL A 108 2.39 7.77 -21.24
CA VAL A 108 2.02 8.71 -20.17
C VAL A 108 3.22 9.57 -19.75
N PHE A 109 4.43 9.03 -19.75
CA PHE A 109 5.64 9.80 -19.48
C PHE A 109 5.95 10.82 -20.59
N SER A 110 5.67 10.48 -21.85
CA SER A 110 5.76 11.41 -22.97
C SER A 110 4.72 12.53 -22.86
N MET A 111 3.49 12.20 -22.45
CA MET A 111 2.45 13.19 -22.13
C MET A 111 2.88 14.13 -21.00
N TYR A 112 3.51 13.60 -19.94
CA TYR A 112 4.07 14.41 -18.85
C TYR A 112 5.12 15.41 -19.35
N LYS A 113 6.02 14.98 -20.24
CA LYS A 113 7.02 15.87 -20.84
C LYS A 113 6.39 16.96 -21.71
N ALA A 114 5.33 16.64 -22.45
CA ALA A 114 4.63 17.58 -23.32
C ALA A 114 3.73 18.56 -22.52
N HIS A 115 3.11 18.09 -21.44
CA HIS A 115 2.12 18.84 -20.66
C HIS A 115 2.45 18.87 -19.14
N PRO A 116 3.64 19.36 -18.74
CA PRO A 116 4.07 19.28 -17.33
C PRO A 116 3.14 20.04 -16.38
N LYS A 117 2.54 21.14 -16.85
CA LYS A 117 1.59 21.96 -16.07
C LYS A 117 0.37 21.16 -15.61
N TYR A 118 -0.16 20.28 -16.48
CA TYR A 118 -1.30 19.44 -16.14
C TYR A 118 -0.98 18.58 -14.92
N PHE A 119 0.13 17.83 -14.98
CA PHE A 119 0.51 16.90 -13.91
C PHE A 119 0.88 17.63 -12.61
N THR A 120 1.44 18.84 -12.67
CA THR A 120 1.67 19.63 -11.45
C THR A 120 0.38 20.11 -10.79
N SER A 121 -0.66 20.37 -11.59
CA SER A 121 -1.99 20.75 -11.07
C SER A 121 -2.82 19.54 -10.61
N HIS A 122 -2.47 18.33 -11.07
CA HIS A 122 -3.21 17.10 -10.82
C HIS A 122 -2.34 16.08 -10.06
N PRO A 123 -2.25 16.20 -8.72
CA PRO A 123 -1.32 15.42 -7.91
C PRO A 123 -1.59 13.92 -7.99
N VAL A 124 -2.83 13.48 -8.21
CA VAL A 124 -3.16 12.05 -8.35
C VAL A 124 -2.47 11.46 -9.58
N SER A 125 -2.62 12.07 -10.75
CA SER A 125 -1.97 11.61 -11.99
C SER A 125 -0.45 11.57 -11.87
N LEU A 126 0.14 12.62 -11.29
CA LEU A 126 1.58 12.66 -11.06
C LEU A 126 2.03 11.56 -10.10
N MET A 127 1.31 11.37 -9.01
CA MET A 127 1.61 10.36 -8.00
C MET A 127 1.58 8.94 -8.57
N PHE A 128 0.59 8.61 -9.41
CA PHE A 128 0.55 7.32 -10.11
C PHE A 128 1.67 7.21 -11.14
N LEU A 129 1.95 8.25 -11.93
CA LEU A 129 3.06 8.22 -12.89
C LEU A 129 4.39 7.96 -12.19
N MET A 130 4.66 8.66 -11.09
CA MET A 130 5.87 8.47 -10.28
C MET A 130 5.94 7.04 -9.74
N PHE A 131 4.82 6.52 -9.23
CA PHE A 131 4.70 5.14 -8.77
C PHE A 131 5.14 4.16 -9.86
N PHE A 132 4.56 4.24 -11.06
CA PHE A 132 4.89 3.34 -12.18
C PHE A 132 6.30 3.57 -12.75
N CYS A 133 6.78 4.81 -12.84
CA CYS A 133 8.13 5.10 -13.34
C CYS A 133 9.22 4.52 -12.44
N ALA A 134 9.04 4.53 -11.12
CA ALA A 134 10.01 3.89 -10.24
C ALA A 134 10.07 2.37 -10.40
N GLN A 135 8.99 1.75 -10.89
CA GLN A 135 8.97 0.33 -11.21
C GLN A 135 9.58 0.02 -12.58
N SER A 136 9.58 1.00 -13.48
CA SER A 136 10.23 0.89 -14.79
C SER A 136 11.76 0.93 -14.65
N THR A 137 12.46 0.05 -15.34
CA THR A 137 13.93 0.08 -15.42
C THR A 137 14.46 1.32 -16.14
N ILE A 138 13.63 1.95 -17.00
CA ILE A 138 14.03 3.06 -17.87
C ILE A 138 13.90 4.39 -17.13
N HIS A 139 12.78 4.61 -16.44
CA HIS A 139 12.42 5.92 -15.86
C HIS A 139 12.65 6.03 -14.36
N ARG A 140 13.15 4.97 -13.70
CA ARG A 140 13.34 4.93 -12.23
C ARG A 140 14.05 6.16 -11.69
N ALA A 141 15.17 6.53 -12.31
CA ALA A 141 16.03 7.61 -11.85
C ALA A 141 15.44 9.02 -12.01
N PHE A 142 14.36 9.18 -12.79
CA PHE A 142 13.84 10.50 -13.13
C PHE A 142 13.20 11.21 -11.93
N PHE A 143 12.60 10.45 -11.01
CA PHE A 143 11.92 10.98 -9.82
C PHE A 143 12.70 10.72 -8.52
N ASP A 144 13.96 10.28 -8.58
CA ASP A 144 14.78 9.95 -7.41
C ASP A 144 14.96 11.14 -6.44
N ALA A 145 14.91 12.37 -6.95
CA ALA A 145 15.03 13.59 -6.14
C ALA A 145 13.70 14.10 -5.57
N SER A 146 12.59 13.42 -5.86
CA SER A 146 11.27 13.82 -5.36
C SER A 146 11.07 13.41 -3.90
N ASP A 147 10.33 14.22 -3.14
CA ASP A 147 9.94 13.90 -1.76
C ASP A 147 8.87 12.80 -1.68
N PHE A 148 8.46 12.23 -2.81
CA PHE A 148 7.45 11.19 -2.85
C PHE A 148 8.04 9.84 -2.46
N GLN A 149 7.52 9.29 -1.37
CA GLN A 149 8.11 8.16 -0.67
C GLN A 149 7.00 7.16 -0.32
N CYS A 150 6.90 6.06 -1.08
CA CYS A 150 6.07 4.91 -0.73
C CYS A 150 6.92 3.65 -0.55
N SER A 151 6.49 2.77 0.35
CA SER A 151 7.18 1.52 0.66
C SER A 151 7.49 0.68 -0.60
N ASP A 152 6.57 0.57 -1.56
CA ASP A 152 6.77 -0.24 -2.77
C ASP A 152 7.95 0.18 -3.67
N PHE A 153 8.44 1.42 -3.56
CA PHE A 153 9.70 1.81 -4.22
C PHE A 153 10.90 1.02 -3.71
N LEU A 154 10.91 0.72 -2.42
CA LEU A 154 11.96 -0.06 -1.76
C LEU A 154 11.72 -1.56 -1.92
N PHE A 155 10.46 -1.99 -2.07
CA PHE A 155 10.14 -3.38 -2.37
C PHE A 155 10.87 -3.88 -3.62
N LEU A 156 10.84 -3.12 -4.72
CA LEU A 156 11.50 -3.53 -5.96
C LEU A 156 13.02 -3.58 -5.84
N GLN A 157 13.62 -2.64 -5.13
CA GLN A 157 15.06 -2.67 -4.87
C GLN A 157 15.44 -3.89 -4.03
N ILE A 158 14.66 -4.21 -2.99
CA ILE A 158 14.86 -5.40 -2.15
C ILE A 158 14.66 -6.67 -2.98
N LYS A 159 13.60 -6.74 -3.80
CA LYS A 159 13.32 -7.87 -4.69
C LYS A 159 14.48 -8.13 -5.66
N GLU A 160 14.91 -7.10 -6.39
CA GLU A 160 16.04 -7.20 -7.33
C GLU A 160 17.31 -7.67 -6.61
N MET A 161 17.56 -7.21 -5.39
CA MET A 161 18.74 -7.62 -4.62
C MET A 161 18.70 -9.07 -4.13
N ILE A 162 17.51 -9.60 -3.81
CA ILE A 162 17.32 -11.00 -3.44
C ILE A 162 17.47 -11.91 -4.67
N GLU A 163 16.97 -11.45 -5.82
CA GLU A 163 17.06 -12.19 -7.08
C GLU A 163 18.48 -12.12 -7.69
N ASP A 164 19.23 -11.04 -7.45
CA ASP A 164 20.52 -10.74 -8.10
C ASP A 164 21.77 -11.06 -7.26
N GLN A 165 21.69 -12.05 -6.35
CA GLN A 165 22.83 -12.49 -5.54
C GLN A 165 24.03 -13.05 -6.36
N GLY A 166 23.90 -13.13 -7.70
CA GLY A 166 24.90 -13.65 -8.63
C GLY A 166 25.52 -12.65 -9.63
N SER A 167 25.10 -11.38 -9.73
CA SER A 167 25.68 -10.48 -10.77
C SER A 167 27.01 -9.83 -10.37
N GLU A 168 27.91 -9.68 -11.36
CA GLU A 168 29.18 -8.96 -11.25
C GLU A 168 29.01 -7.51 -10.76
N THR A 169 27.86 -6.89 -11.05
CA THR A 169 27.49 -5.54 -10.58
C THR A 169 27.32 -5.46 -9.07
N TYR A 170 26.76 -6.49 -8.45
CA TYR A 170 26.63 -6.61 -6.99
C TYR A 170 28.00 -6.80 -6.31
N VAL A 171 28.84 -7.68 -6.88
CA VAL A 171 30.22 -7.93 -6.41
C VAL A 171 31.08 -6.66 -6.50
N ASN A 172 30.93 -5.89 -7.57
CA ASN A 172 31.68 -4.65 -7.80
C ASN A 172 31.25 -3.47 -6.92
N LYS A 173 29.98 -3.40 -6.50
CA LYS A 173 29.51 -2.40 -5.51
C LYS A 173 30.03 -2.72 -4.11
N ARG A 174 30.15 -4.01 -3.75
CA ARG A 174 30.70 -4.48 -2.47
C ARG A 174 32.21 -4.24 -2.36
N SER A 175 32.96 -4.49 -3.43
CA SER A 175 34.41 -4.30 -3.46
C SER A 175 34.84 -2.83 -3.41
N LYS A 176 34.04 -1.90 -3.98
CA LYS A 176 34.34 -0.44 -3.91
C LYS A 176 34.03 0.23 -2.57
N LYS A 177 33.17 -0.35 -1.71
CA LYS A 177 32.83 0.23 -0.38
C LYS A 177 33.71 -0.29 0.78
N ASN A 178 34.51 -1.33 0.56
CA ASN A 178 35.38 -1.93 1.59
C ASN A 178 36.63 -1.10 1.97
N ILE A 179 36.80 0.13 1.46
CA ILE A 179 38.00 0.95 1.71
C ILE A 179 37.81 1.97 2.86
N SER A 180 36.60 2.16 3.38
CA SER A 180 36.36 3.03 4.54
C SER A 180 36.18 2.23 5.83
N LYS A 181 37.28 1.66 6.35
CA LYS A 181 37.31 1.06 7.70
C LYS A 181 37.19 2.16 8.77
N ARG A 182 36.03 2.25 9.42
CA ARG A 182 35.93 2.67 10.83
C ARG A 182 35.35 1.49 11.60
N ASN A 183 36.02 1.14 12.70
CA ASN A 183 35.72 0.01 13.59
C ASN A 183 34.22 -0.17 13.83
N LEU A 184 33.67 -1.28 13.33
CA LEU A 184 32.41 -1.87 13.74
C LEU A 184 32.65 -3.39 13.81
N ASP A 185 32.37 -3.99 14.96
CA ASP A 185 32.54 -5.43 15.28
C ASP A 185 31.55 -6.34 14.50
N TYR A 186 31.12 -5.95 13.31
CA TYR A 186 30.06 -6.64 12.56
C TYR A 186 30.35 -6.67 11.06
N PRO A 187 29.90 -7.72 10.33
CA PRO A 187 29.98 -7.72 8.88
C PRO A 187 29.21 -6.50 8.33
N PRO A 188 29.79 -5.72 7.42
CA PRO A 188 29.16 -4.52 6.91
C PRO A 188 27.91 -4.89 6.13
N PHE A 189 26.74 -4.60 6.71
CA PHE A 189 25.50 -4.55 5.95
C PHE A 189 25.68 -3.42 4.90
N PRO A 190 25.53 -3.68 3.58
CA PRO A 190 26.04 -2.76 2.54
C PRO A 190 25.37 -1.38 2.50
N PHE A 191 24.35 -1.20 3.32
CA PHE A 191 23.35 -0.14 3.24
C PHE A 191 23.18 0.64 4.55
N ILE A 192 24.01 0.41 5.58
CA ILE A 192 23.91 1.17 6.84
C ILE A 192 23.82 2.69 6.58
N ASP A 193 24.65 3.21 5.68
CA ASP A 193 24.62 4.63 5.29
C ASP A 193 23.37 5.04 4.49
N TYR A 194 22.74 4.11 3.77
CA TYR A 194 21.50 4.32 3.01
C TYR A 194 20.28 4.37 3.98
N PHE A 195 20.25 3.48 4.97
CA PHE A 195 19.25 3.41 6.04
C PHE A 195 19.36 4.55 7.08
N TYR A 196 20.50 5.24 7.15
CA TYR A 196 20.66 6.41 8.01
C TYR A 196 20.09 7.71 7.44
N SER A 197 19.61 7.72 6.19
CA SER A 197 18.93 8.90 5.64
C SER A 197 17.54 9.06 6.29
N LYS A 198 17.26 10.22 6.89
CA LYS A 198 15.98 10.50 7.57
C LYS A 198 14.75 10.32 6.67
N GLY A 199 14.90 10.41 5.34
CA GLY A 199 13.83 10.16 4.38
C GLY A 199 13.42 8.70 4.29
N LEU A 200 14.39 7.77 4.24
CA LEU A 200 14.11 6.35 4.00
C LEU A 200 13.19 5.72 5.06
N LEU A 201 13.33 6.13 6.32
CA LEU A 201 12.47 5.62 7.40
C LEU A 201 11.00 6.04 7.20
N ASN A 202 10.77 7.28 6.77
CA ASN A 202 9.42 7.73 6.46
C ASN A 202 8.84 6.94 5.27
N VAL A 203 9.64 6.60 4.26
CA VAL A 203 9.21 5.70 3.15
C VAL A 203 8.76 4.35 3.69
N LEU A 204 9.57 3.73 4.55
CA LEU A 204 9.35 2.38 5.06
C LEU A 204 8.12 2.29 5.96
N PHE A 205 7.87 3.32 6.77
CA PHE A 205 6.71 3.38 7.66
C PHE A 205 5.44 3.96 7.01
N THR A 206 5.52 4.40 5.75
CA THR A 206 4.37 4.87 4.97
C THR A 206 3.88 3.74 4.06
N ALA A 207 2.83 3.06 4.50
CA ALA A 207 2.18 2.01 3.74
C ALA A 207 1.76 2.51 2.35
N THR A 208 1.99 1.69 1.33
CA THR A 208 1.57 2.00 -0.03
C THR A 208 0.03 2.02 -0.10
N PRO A 209 -0.59 3.10 -0.59
CA PRO A 209 -2.04 3.17 -0.71
C PRO A 209 -2.61 2.01 -1.54
N PHE A 210 -3.71 1.41 -1.08
CA PHE A 210 -4.33 0.24 -1.74
C PHE A 210 -4.69 0.49 -3.21
N ASN A 211 -5.12 1.71 -3.56
CA ASN A 211 -5.44 2.08 -4.94
C ASN A 211 -4.20 2.03 -5.87
N MET A 212 -2.99 2.25 -5.35
CA MET A 212 -1.75 2.05 -6.11
C MET A 212 -1.48 0.57 -6.33
N LEU A 213 -1.63 -0.25 -5.30
CA LEU A 213 -1.44 -1.71 -5.40
C LEU A 213 -2.46 -2.33 -6.39
N SER A 214 -3.74 -1.96 -6.27
CA SER A 214 -4.81 -2.34 -7.21
C SER A 214 -4.49 -1.90 -8.64
N SER A 215 -3.87 -0.72 -8.82
CA SER A 215 -3.50 -0.25 -10.17
C SER A 215 -2.42 -1.07 -10.87
N GLN A 216 -1.62 -1.84 -10.12
CA GLN A 216 -0.65 -2.76 -10.73
C GLN A 216 -1.31 -3.98 -11.39
N LEU A 217 -2.61 -4.18 -11.16
CA LEU A 217 -3.39 -5.25 -11.77
C LEU A 217 -4.28 -4.67 -12.88
N SER A 218 -4.43 -5.45 -13.94
CA SER A 218 -5.51 -5.22 -14.91
C SER A 218 -6.87 -5.40 -14.21
N VAL A 219 -7.89 -4.73 -14.73
CA VAL A 219 -9.24 -4.79 -14.15
C VAL A 219 -9.79 -6.21 -14.17
N GLU A 220 -9.56 -6.95 -15.25
CA GLU A 220 -9.98 -8.35 -15.36
C GLU A 220 -9.28 -9.23 -14.32
N LEU A 221 -7.96 -9.06 -14.12
CA LEU A 221 -7.21 -9.80 -13.11
C LEU A 221 -7.72 -9.49 -11.70
N GLU A 222 -7.90 -8.22 -11.37
CA GLU A 222 -8.47 -7.78 -10.10
C GLU A 222 -9.84 -8.42 -9.84
N MET A 223 -10.75 -8.35 -10.83
CA MET A 223 -12.09 -8.96 -10.72
C MET A 223 -12.03 -10.49 -10.55
N ASN A 224 -11.16 -11.17 -11.29
CA ASN A 224 -11.02 -12.63 -11.20
C ASN A 224 -10.40 -13.06 -9.86
N ILE A 225 -9.46 -12.29 -9.32
CA ILE A 225 -8.93 -12.54 -7.96
C ILE A 225 -10.03 -12.36 -6.93
N MET A 226 -10.79 -11.26 -6.99
CA MET A 226 -11.91 -11.03 -6.07
C MET A 226 -12.95 -12.14 -6.15
N PHE A 227 -13.31 -12.56 -7.37
CA PHE A 227 -14.22 -13.67 -7.61
C PHE A 227 -13.73 -14.97 -6.97
N VAL A 228 -12.43 -15.31 -7.14
CA VAL A 228 -11.85 -16.50 -6.52
C VAL A 228 -11.89 -16.39 -5.00
N LEU A 229 -11.47 -15.25 -4.44
CA LEU A 229 -11.45 -15.02 -2.98
C LEU A 229 -12.86 -15.15 -2.36
N GLU A 230 -13.90 -14.68 -3.03
CA GLU A 230 -15.28 -14.79 -2.55
C GLU A 230 -15.86 -16.21 -2.68
N ASN A 231 -15.37 -17.03 -3.62
CA ASN A 231 -15.96 -18.32 -3.98
C ASN A 231 -15.10 -19.55 -3.63
N VAL A 232 -14.16 -19.46 -2.68
CA VAL A 232 -13.22 -20.56 -2.34
C VAL A 232 -13.87 -21.83 -1.79
N HIS A 233 -15.08 -21.76 -1.23
CA HIS A 233 -15.83 -22.95 -0.80
C HIS A 233 -16.40 -23.77 -1.97
N ASN A 234 -16.21 -23.32 -3.20
CA ASN A 234 -16.69 -23.98 -4.40
C ASN A 234 -15.72 -25.10 -4.82
N LEU A 235 -16.25 -26.26 -5.22
CA LEU A 235 -15.47 -27.45 -5.63
C LEU A 235 -14.54 -27.19 -6.84
N ASN A 236 -14.65 -26.02 -7.47
CA ASN A 236 -13.92 -25.63 -8.67
C ASN A 236 -12.74 -24.66 -8.39
N PHE A 237 -12.28 -24.54 -7.15
CA PHE A 237 -11.15 -23.65 -6.80
C PHE A 237 -9.92 -23.87 -7.70
N ASP A 238 -9.50 -25.14 -7.86
CA ASP A 238 -8.34 -25.49 -8.70
C ASP A 238 -8.54 -25.11 -10.17
N PHE A 239 -9.77 -25.23 -10.68
CA PHE A 239 -10.10 -24.82 -12.04
C PHE A 239 -9.90 -23.31 -12.21
N TYR A 240 -10.41 -22.48 -11.29
CA TYR A 240 -10.27 -21.03 -11.38
C TYR A 240 -8.81 -20.57 -11.16
N MET A 241 -8.08 -21.19 -10.23
CA MET A 241 -6.65 -20.90 -10.07
C MET A 241 -5.85 -21.25 -11.32
N ASN A 242 -6.17 -22.36 -11.98
CA ASN A 242 -5.53 -22.73 -13.25
C ASN A 242 -5.82 -21.72 -14.36
N LEU A 243 -7.03 -21.17 -14.43
CA LEU A 243 -7.35 -20.08 -15.35
C LEU A 243 -6.54 -18.83 -15.04
N LEU A 244 -6.45 -18.43 -13.76
CA LEU A 244 -5.62 -17.29 -13.33
C LEU A 244 -4.16 -17.48 -13.75
N PHE A 245 -3.56 -18.65 -13.55
CA PHE A 245 -2.19 -18.91 -13.95
C PHE A 245 -1.97 -18.96 -15.46
N LYS A 246 -2.96 -19.46 -16.20
CA LYS A 246 -2.88 -19.55 -17.65
C LYS A 246 -2.97 -18.16 -18.28
N ASP A 247 -3.94 -17.36 -17.84
CA ASP A 247 -4.34 -16.17 -18.56
C ASP A 247 -3.71 -14.89 -17.99
N TYR A 248 -3.35 -14.85 -16.69
CA TYR A 248 -2.96 -13.60 -16.02
C TYR A 248 -1.68 -13.66 -15.16
N ILE A 249 -1.40 -14.77 -14.46
CA ILE A 249 -0.24 -14.92 -13.56
C ILE A 249 0.77 -15.90 -14.17
N ARG A 250 1.53 -15.41 -15.13
CA ARG A 250 2.43 -16.15 -16.02
C ARG A 250 3.88 -16.13 -15.55
N ASN A 251 4.24 -15.20 -14.66
CA ASN A 251 5.59 -15.05 -14.13
C ASN A 251 5.62 -14.56 -12.67
N GLU A 252 6.82 -14.58 -12.08
CA GLU A 252 7.07 -14.17 -10.70
C GLU A 252 6.70 -12.71 -10.41
N THR A 253 6.86 -11.82 -11.38
CA THR A 253 6.54 -10.39 -11.22
C THR A 253 5.04 -10.16 -11.12
N GLU A 254 4.26 -10.83 -11.95
CA GLU A 254 2.80 -10.84 -11.84
C GLU A 254 2.35 -11.48 -10.52
N ALA A 255 2.96 -12.59 -10.12
CA ALA A 255 2.70 -13.23 -8.83
C ALA A 255 2.95 -12.28 -7.65
N CYS A 256 4.09 -11.57 -7.64
CA CYS A 256 4.38 -10.56 -6.62
C CYS A 256 3.29 -9.48 -6.56
N ARG A 257 2.89 -8.90 -7.70
CA ARG A 257 1.85 -7.85 -7.74
C ARG A 257 0.52 -8.35 -7.19
N VAL A 258 0.13 -9.58 -7.55
CA VAL A 258 -1.08 -10.21 -7.01
C VAL A 258 -0.98 -10.42 -5.51
N LEU A 259 0.16 -10.91 -5.00
CA LEU A 259 0.36 -11.09 -3.56
C LEU A 259 0.37 -9.75 -2.80
N ARG A 260 1.02 -8.70 -3.34
CA ARG A 260 0.96 -7.33 -2.78
C ARG A 260 -0.48 -6.85 -2.64
N PHE A 261 -1.28 -7.05 -3.69
CA PHE A 261 -2.69 -6.67 -3.72
C PHE A 261 -3.52 -7.46 -2.69
N ILE A 262 -3.44 -8.80 -2.72
CA ILE A 262 -4.23 -9.67 -1.84
C ILE A 262 -3.88 -9.46 -0.36
N ALA A 263 -2.60 -9.25 -0.04
CA ALA A 263 -2.15 -9.00 1.32
C ALA A 263 -2.76 -7.74 1.95
N ASN A 264 -3.27 -6.82 1.13
CA ASN A 264 -3.88 -5.57 1.57
C ASN A 264 -5.42 -5.60 1.51
N ILE A 265 -6.04 -6.74 1.18
CA ILE A 265 -7.50 -6.92 1.23
C ILE A 265 -7.92 -7.30 2.66
N PRO A 266 -8.80 -6.51 3.31
CA PRO A 266 -9.29 -6.86 4.63
C PRO A 266 -10.10 -8.16 4.63
N CYS A 267 -9.78 -9.08 5.55
CA CYS A 267 -10.73 -10.05 6.09
C CYS A 267 -11.40 -11.01 5.07
N MET A 268 -10.62 -11.81 4.35
CA MET A 268 -11.14 -12.93 3.57
C MET A 268 -10.55 -14.26 4.09
N LEU A 269 -11.40 -15.15 4.62
CA LEU A 269 -11.04 -16.52 5.08
C LEU A 269 -10.33 -17.35 3.99
N SER A 270 -10.49 -16.91 2.75
CA SER A 270 -10.06 -17.54 1.51
C SER A 270 -8.66 -17.18 1.03
N ILE A 271 -8.05 -16.14 1.61
CA ILE A 271 -6.73 -15.62 1.17
C ILE A 271 -5.68 -16.74 1.18
N TYR A 272 -5.75 -17.62 2.17
CA TYR A 272 -4.80 -18.70 2.39
C TYR A 272 -4.64 -19.63 1.19
N ASN A 273 -5.74 -20.09 0.61
CA ASN A 273 -5.70 -21.05 -0.49
C ASN A 273 -5.13 -20.42 -1.76
N VAL A 274 -5.44 -19.14 -2.00
CA VAL A 274 -4.90 -18.40 -3.15
C VAL A 274 -3.41 -18.14 -2.97
N VAL A 275 -2.99 -17.69 -1.79
CA VAL A 275 -1.58 -17.45 -1.46
C VAL A 275 -0.76 -18.73 -1.57
N ASP A 276 -1.21 -19.84 -0.97
CA ASP A 276 -0.53 -21.14 -1.06
C ASP A 276 -0.38 -21.59 -2.52
N SER A 277 -1.45 -21.48 -3.30
CA SER A 277 -1.43 -21.86 -4.72
C SER A 277 -0.42 -21.04 -5.52
N ILE A 278 -0.35 -19.72 -5.28
CA ILE A 278 0.61 -18.83 -5.95
C ILE A 278 2.03 -19.19 -5.54
N LEU A 279 2.31 -19.35 -4.25
CA LEU A 279 3.66 -19.65 -3.73
C LEU A 279 4.16 -21.03 -4.14
N ARG A 280 3.28 -22.03 -4.30
CA ARG A 280 3.65 -23.35 -4.83
C ARG A 280 4.17 -23.26 -6.27
N ARG A 281 3.62 -22.34 -7.06
CA ARG A 281 4.00 -22.16 -8.47
C ARG A 281 5.14 -21.16 -8.65
N TYR A 282 5.15 -20.11 -7.85
CA TYR A 282 6.08 -18.98 -7.88
C TYR A 282 6.65 -18.78 -6.47
N PRO A 283 7.61 -19.61 -6.03
CA PRO A 283 8.08 -19.59 -4.66
C PRO A 283 8.66 -18.24 -4.26
N SER A 284 9.53 -17.65 -5.09
CA SER A 284 10.28 -16.41 -4.82
C SER A 284 9.37 -15.19 -4.57
N SER A 285 8.11 -15.25 -4.99
CA SER A 285 7.12 -14.19 -4.83
C SER A 285 6.71 -14.01 -3.37
N PHE A 286 7.12 -14.92 -2.48
CA PHE A 286 7.02 -14.79 -1.03
C PHE A 286 7.56 -13.46 -0.50
N VAL A 287 8.56 -12.88 -1.17
CA VAL A 287 9.15 -11.57 -0.81
C VAL A 287 8.07 -10.48 -0.75
N ALA A 288 7.02 -10.56 -1.60
CA ALA A 288 5.90 -9.61 -1.60
C ALA A 288 5.09 -9.62 -0.30
N LEU A 289 4.99 -10.78 0.36
CA LEU A 289 4.28 -10.95 1.62
C LEU A 289 5.13 -10.50 2.80
N ILE A 290 6.41 -10.84 2.76
CA ILE A 290 7.33 -10.52 3.84
C ILE A 290 7.64 -9.03 3.89
N TYR A 291 7.67 -8.36 2.74
CA TYR A 291 7.95 -6.94 2.64
C TYR A 291 7.07 -6.09 3.59
N ASP A 292 5.76 -6.32 3.61
CA ASP A 292 4.86 -5.62 4.54
C ASP A 292 5.11 -6.02 6.00
N LEU A 293 5.44 -7.29 6.26
CA LEU A 293 5.78 -7.74 7.62
C LEU A 293 7.02 -7.06 8.20
N MET A 294 7.98 -6.70 7.36
CA MET A 294 9.26 -6.12 7.79
C MET A 294 9.11 -4.71 8.35
N PHE A 295 8.19 -3.94 7.79
CA PHE A 295 8.05 -2.50 8.06
C PHE A 295 6.72 -2.16 8.73
N TRP A 296 6.13 -3.17 9.36
CA TRP A 296 4.86 -3.16 10.06
C TRP A 296 4.69 -1.92 10.94
N ASN A 297 3.64 -1.15 10.66
CA ASN A 297 3.21 -0.01 11.47
C ASN A 297 1.80 -0.27 12.06
N GLU A 298 1.49 0.27 13.24
CA GLU A 298 0.33 -0.06 14.09
C GLU A 298 -1.05 0.05 13.41
N LYS A 299 -1.16 0.69 12.24
CA LYS A 299 -2.40 0.72 11.42
C LYS A 299 -2.78 -0.63 10.79
N GLU A 300 -1.88 -1.63 10.79
CA GLU A 300 -2.04 -2.94 10.12
C GLU A 300 -2.64 -4.05 10.99
N LYS A 301 -3.46 -3.70 11.99
CA LYS A 301 -4.34 -4.64 12.72
C LYS A 301 -5.24 -5.51 11.83
N ILE A 302 -5.41 -5.14 10.55
CA ILE A 302 -6.25 -5.81 9.56
C ILE A 302 -5.59 -7.10 9.01
N ASN A 303 -4.26 -7.19 9.05
CA ASN A 303 -3.49 -8.27 8.39
C ASN A 303 -3.05 -9.41 9.31
N GLN A 304 -3.45 -9.40 10.58
CA GLN A 304 -3.11 -10.41 11.60
C GLN A 304 -3.25 -11.86 11.08
N ASN A 305 -4.28 -12.11 10.28
CA ASN A 305 -4.62 -13.41 9.70
C ASN A 305 -3.59 -13.97 8.72
N LEU A 306 -3.00 -13.13 7.85
CA LEU A 306 -1.97 -13.54 6.89
C LEU A 306 -0.64 -13.85 7.59
N VAL A 307 -0.38 -13.11 8.66
CA VAL A 307 0.84 -13.20 9.47
C VAL A 307 0.80 -14.45 10.33
N ASP A 308 -0.35 -14.73 10.92
CA ASP A 308 -0.57 -15.97 11.67
C ASP A 308 -0.51 -17.18 10.72
N TYR A 309 -0.96 -17.06 9.47
CA TYR A 309 -0.73 -18.08 8.43
C TYR A 309 0.74 -18.28 8.07
N LEU A 310 1.53 -17.23 7.85
CA LEU A 310 2.96 -17.36 7.57
C LEU A 310 3.73 -17.96 8.74
N LYS A 311 3.24 -17.80 9.97
CA LYS A 311 3.77 -18.49 11.16
C LYS A 311 3.35 -19.97 11.24
N ILE A 312 2.22 -20.35 10.64
CA ILE A 312 1.65 -21.71 10.67
C ILE A 312 2.12 -22.56 9.48
N MET A 313 2.38 -21.96 8.31
CA MET A 313 2.83 -22.66 7.12
C MET A 313 4.30 -23.05 7.20
N ASP A 314 4.52 -24.30 7.60
CA ASP A 314 5.58 -25.25 7.27
C ASP A 314 7.05 -24.76 7.30
N ASN A 315 7.95 -25.64 7.76
CA ASN A 315 9.39 -25.37 7.88
C ASN A 315 10.04 -24.84 6.58
N ARG A 316 9.42 -25.01 5.40
CA ARG A 316 9.93 -24.50 4.12
C ARG A 316 9.93 -22.98 3.99
N CYS A 317 8.86 -22.29 4.40
CA CYS A 317 8.86 -20.82 4.42
C CYS A 317 9.87 -20.35 5.46
N ILE A 318 9.88 -20.92 6.67
CA ILE A 318 10.86 -20.62 7.72
C ILE A 318 12.30 -20.87 7.24
N LEU A 319 12.58 -21.93 6.47
CA LEU A 319 13.91 -22.24 5.92
C LEU A 319 14.33 -21.28 4.79
N MET A 320 13.39 -20.73 4.01
CA MET A 320 13.67 -19.66 3.03
C MET A 320 13.78 -18.29 3.70
N ILE A 321 13.09 -18.11 4.82
CA ILE A 321 13.05 -16.92 5.65
C ILE A 321 14.29 -16.82 6.53
N ASN A 322 14.84 -17.92 7.06
CA ASN A 322 15.94 -17.90 8.03
C ASN A 322 17.23 -17.23 7.51
N PRO A 323 17.72 -17.52 6.28
CA PRO A 323 18.87 -16.81 5.72
C PRO A 323 18.60 -15.31 5.54
N LEU A 324 17.37 -14.95 5.16
CA LEU A 324 16.94 -13.55 5.05
C LEU A 324 16.80 -12.91 6.43
N LEU A 325 16.29 -13.63 7.45
CA LEU A 325 16.22 -13.18 8.84
C LEU A 325 17.60 -13.03 9.48
N ASP A 326 18.60 -13.80 9.07
CA ASP A 326 19.98 -13.65 9.53
C ASP A 326 20.64 -12.42 8.90
N GLU A 327 20.46 -12.20 7.58
CA GLU A 327 20.88 -10.95 6.94
C GLU A 327 20.12 -9.73 7.47
N TRP A 328 18.85 -9.93 7.83
CA TRP A 328 17.95 -8.88 8.32
C TRP A 328 17.92 -8.77 9.83
N GLN A 329 18.58 -9.63 10.61
CA GLN A 329 18.80 -9.38 12.03
C GLN A 329 19.53 -8.05 12.20
N SER A 330 20.45 -7.75 11.27
CA SER A 330 21.15 -6.48 11.20
C SER A 330 20.20 -5.30 10.90
N LEU A 331 19.24 -5.49 9.99
CA LEU A 331 18.22 -4.47 9.65
C LEU A 331 17.17 -4.30 10.76
N LYS A 332 16.65 -5.40 11.31
CA LYS A 332 15.74 -5.44 12.45
C LYS A 332 16.39 -4.83 13.68
N TYR A 333 17.68 -5.08 13.92
CA TYR A 333 18.43 -4.44 14.99
C TYR A 333 18.65 -2.94 14.72
N ALA A 334 18.88 -2.53 13.47
CA ALA A 334 18.93 -1.11 13.09
C ALA A 334 17.56 -0.41 13.26
N ILE A 335 16.47 -1.06 12.84
CA ILE A 335 15.09 -0.62 13.04
C ILE A 335 14.75 -0.60 14.54
N ASP A 336 15.16 -1.59 15.33
CA ASP A 336 14.99 -1.63 16.78
C ASP A 336 15.80 -0.55 17.48
N ILE A 337 17.00 -0.22 17.01
CA ILE A 337 17.78 0.93 17.50
C ILE A 337 17.04 2.24 17.19
N ILE A 338 16.44 2.33 16.00
CA ILE A 338 15.69 3.52 15.56
C ILE A 338 14.34 3.63 16.28
N HIS A 339 13.62 2.52 16.49
CA HIS A 339 12.43 2.42 17.32
C HIS A 339 12.75 2.68 18.78
N LYS A 340 13.88 2.20 19.32
CA LYS A 340 14.37 2.59 20.66
C LYS A 340 14.69 4.08 20.74
N ARG A 341 15.12 4.71 19.64
CA ARG A 341 15.28 6.18 19.54
C ARG A 341 13.95 6.93 19.39
N HIS A 342 12.89 6.27 18.94
CA HIS A 342 11.54 6.80 18.76
C HIS A 342 10.52 6.23 19.77
N GLN A 343 10.98 5.48 20.78
CA GLN A 343 10.12 4.97 21.85
C GLN A 343 9.43 6.17 22.49
N PRO A 344 8.16 6.03 22.91
CA PRO A 344 7.39 7.11 23.47
C PRO A 344 8.15 7.67 24.67
N THR A 345 8.76 8.83 24.47
CA THR A 345 9.46 9.50 25.55
C THR A 345 8.41 9.95 26.57
N LYS A 346 8.85 10.22 27.79
CA LYS A 346 8.01 10.81 28.84
C LYS A 346 7.18 12.01 28.30
N GLU A 347 7.79 12.84 27.47
CA GLU A 347 7.17 14.02 26.85
C GLU A 347 6.15 13.67 25.75
N SER A 348 6.28 12.50 25.12
CA SER A 348 5.31 11.97 24.15
C SER A 348 4.08 11.39 24.87
N ILE A 349 4.27 10.61 25.94
CA ILE A 349 3.17 10.05 26.75
C ILE A 349 2.38 11.19 27.42
N HIS A 350 3.08 12.18 27.97
CA HIS A 350 2.47 13.37 28.56
C HIS A 350 1.58 14.12 27.55
N ARG A 351 2.09 14.39 26.33
CA ARG A 351 1.31 15.04 25.26
C ARG A 351 0.13 14.20 24.80
N MET A 352 0.27 12.88 24.75
CA MET A 352 -0.81 11.96 24.39
C MET A 352 -1.95 12.05 25.41
N ILE A 353 -1.65 11.99 26.71
CA ILE A 353 -2.65 12.02 27.79
C ILE A 353 -3.36 13.38 27.86
N HIS A 354 -2.63 14.49 27.74
CA HIS A 354 -3.23 15.83 27.69
C HIS A 354 -4.11 16.08 26.46
N GLY A 355 -3.94 15.30 25.39
CA GLY A 355 -4.74 15.38 24.16
C GLY A 355 -5.94 14.42 24.11
N LEU A 356 -6.29 13.75 25.22
CA LEU A 356 -7.37 12.75 25.26
C LEU A 356 -8.76 13.39 25.38
N GLY A 357 -9.65 12.96 24.49
CA GLY A 357 -11.10 13.07 24.61
C GLY A 357 -11.75 11.70 24.79
N PHE A 358 -13.06 11.65 25.03
CA PHE A 358 -13.80 10.40 25.27
C PHE A 358 -13.63 9.38 24.14
N ASP A 359 -13.70 9.82 22.88
CA ASP A 359 -13.57 8.94 21.71
C ASP A 359 -12.17 8.33 21.60
N ARG A 360 -11.12 9.16 21.75
CA ARG A 360 -9.71 8.71 21.70
C ARG A 360 -9.35 7.77 22.85
N TYR A 361 -9.91 8.01 24.03
CA TYR A 361 -9.74 7.13 25.18
C TYR A 361 -10.40 5.77 24.95
N TYR A 362 -11.60 5.74 24.38
CA TYR A 362 -12.29 4.48 24.09
C TYR A 362 -11.58 3.66 23.01
N GLU A 363 -11.00 4.33 22.01
CA GLU A 363 -10.12 3.69 21.02
C GLU A 363 -8.91 3.05 21.73
N ILE A 364 -8.19 3.82 22.56
CA ILE A 364 -7.07 3.35 23.37
C ILE A 364 -7.42 2.08 24.18
N VAL A 365 -8.57 2.05 24.86
CA VAL A 365 -9.01 0.87 25.62
C VAL A 365 -9.32 -0.32 24.71
N ARG A 366 -9.98 -0.07 23.57
CA ARG A 366 -10.25 -1.11 22.55
C ARG A 366 -8.95 -1.66 21.97
N GLU A 367 -7.94 -0.82 21.79
CA GLU A 367 -6.62 -1.22 21.29
C GLU A 367 -5.84 -2.07 22.29
N MET A 368 -5.83 -1.69 23.58
CA MET A 368 -5.23 -2.50 24.65
C MET A 368 -5.84 -3.90 24.69
N LYS A 369 -7.17 -4.00 24.68
CA LYS A 369 -7.90 -5.27 24.70
C LYS A 369 -7.59 -6.14 23.48
N ARG A 370 -7.45 -5.52 22.30
CA ARG A 370 -7.21 -6.23 21.04
C ARG A 370 -5.76 -6.71 20.89
N ASN A 371 -4.80 -5.92 21.34
CA ASN A 371 -3.37 -6.19 21.14
C ASN A 371 -2.72 -6.96 22.28
N ASN A 372 -3.38 -7.02 23.44
CA ASN A 372 -2.83 -7.58 24.65
C ASN A 372 -1.47 -6.92 25.06
N ILE A 373 -1.33 -5.61 24.83
CA ILE A 373 -0.12 -4.83 25.18
C ILE A 373 -0.53 -3.64 26.08
N PRO A 374 0.21 -3.39 27.19
CA PRO A 374 -0.02 -2.22 28.04
C PRO A 374 0.43 -0.93 27.35
N ILE A 375 -0.38 0.14 27.43
CA ILE A 375 -0.03 1.46 26.88
C ILE A 375 1.09 2.12 27.68
N ILE A 376 1.00 2.04 29.00
CA ILE A 376 2.04 2.48 29.90
C ILE A 376 2.83 1.24 30.33
N PRO A 377 4.13 1.13 30.03
CA PRO A 377 4.97 0.06 30.56
C PRO A 377 5.00 0.09 32.09
N ILE A 378 5.00 -1.06 32.75
CA ILE A 378 4.94 -1.14 34.22
C ILE A 378 6.12 -0.44 34.89
N GLU A 379 7.29 -0.43 34.24
CA GLU A 379 8.50 0.25 34.71
C GLU A 379 8.35 1.77 34.76
N MET A 380 7.34 2.33 34.08
CA MET A 380 7.05 3.77 34.04
C MET A 380 5.95 4.21 35.02
N TYR A 381 5.27 3.28 35.70
CA TYR A 381 4.11 3.58 36.55
C TYR A 381 4.45 4.58 37.65
N ASP A 382 5.42 4.24 38.51
CA ASP A 382 5.77 5.08 39.67
C ASP A 382 6.24 6.48 39.24
N LYS A 383 6.93 6.56 38.10
CA LYS A 383 7.43 7.82 37.55
C LYS A 383 6.30 8.70 37.02
N ILE A 384 5.41 8.14 36.21
CA ILE A 384 4.28 8.87 35.62
C ILE A 384 3.27 9.28 36.69
N ILE A 385 2.95 8.39 37.64
CA ILE A 385 2.05 8.71 38.75
C ILE A 385 2.59 9.88 39.58
N LYS A 386 3.89 9.84 39.91
CA LYS A 386 4.53 10.90 40.70
C LYS A 386 4.49 12.27 40.00
N GLU A 387 4.65 12.28 38.68
CA GLU A 387 4.60 13.51 37.88
C GLU A 387 3.16 13.97 37.61
N SER A 388 2.21 13.04 37.57
CA SER A 388 0.80 13.34 37.36
C SER A 388 0.21 14.27 38.40
N PHE A 389 0.79 14.34 39.61
CA PHE A 389 0.38 15.26 40.66
C PHE A 389 0.47 16.74 40.28
N GLU A 390 1.28 17.09 39.27
CA GLU A 390 1.39 18.45 38.75
C GLU A 390 0.50 18.69 37.51
N TRP A 391 -0.17 17.64 37.01
CA TRP A 391 -1.07 17.74 35.85
C TRP A 391 -2.43 18.30 36.25
N ASP A 392 -3.17 18.83 35.28
CA ASP A 392 -4.56 19.19 35.50
C ASP A 392 -5.41 17.95 35.88
N GLY A 393 -6.46 18.14 36.69
CA GLY A 393 -7.29 17.05 37.20
C GLY A 393 -7.94 16.21 36.10
N TYR A 394 -8.19 16.81 34.93
CA TYR A 394 -8.76 16.10 33.78
C TYR A 394 -7.78 15.07 33.22
N ALA A 395 -6.53 15.45 32.98
CA ALA A 395 -5.45 14.54 32.54
C ALA A 395 -5.14 13.46 33.59
N GLN A 396 -5.18 13.81 34.89
CA GLN A 396 -5.01 12.84 35.98
C GLN A 396 -6.11 11.76 35.93
N VAL A 397 -7.37 12.13 35.72
CA VAL A 397 -8.49 11.17 35.62
C VAL A 397 -8.29 10.17 34.48
N TYR A 398 -7.80 10.61 33.31
CA TYR A 398 -7.52 9.70 32.19
C TYR A 398 -6.34 8.77 32.46
N LEU A 399 -5.29 9.26 33.12
CA LEU A 399 -4.19 8.41 33.55
C LEU A 399 -4.69 7.27 34.44
N TRP A 400 -5.45 7.58 35.49
CA TRP A 400 -5.96 6.57 36.43
C TRP A 400 -6.93 5.59 35.77
N LYS A 401 -7.74 6.07 34.82
CA LYS A 401 -8.58 5.23 33.97
C LYS A 401 -7.77 4.23 33.14
N ILE A 402 -6.69 4.69 32.47
CA ILE A 402 -5.79 3.81 31.71
C ILE A 402 -5.13 2.77 32.62
N LEU A 403 -4.64 3.18 33.79
CA LEU A 403 -4.04 2.27 34.78
C LEU A 403 -5.05 1.23 35.29
N GLY A 404 -6.29 1.64 35.57
CA GLY A 404 -7.36 0.71 35.97
C GLY A 404 -7.69 -0.32 34.89
N PHE A 405 -7.74 0.10 33.63
CA PHE A 405 -7.93 -0.83 32.52
C PHE A 405 -6.75 -1.77 32.33
N GLN A 406 -5.52 -1.28 32.46
CA GLN A 406 -4.34 -2.13 32.39
C GLN A 406 -4.29 -3.14 33.54
N LYS A 407 -4.77 -2.77 34.73
CA LYS A 407 -4.92 -3.70 35.84
C LYS A 407 -5.95 -4.80 35.56
N ILE A 408 -7.14 -4.44 35.06
CA ILE A 408 -8.21 -5.42 34.73
C ILE A 408 -7.75 -6.41 33.66
N TYR A 409 -7.11 -5.94 32.60
CA TYR A 409 -6.77 -6.77 31.44
C TYR A 409 -5.42 -7.49 31.54
N PHE A 410 -4.46 -6.92 32.26
CA PHE A 410 -3.09 -7.44 32.32
C PHE A 410 -2.62 -7.83 33.72
N GLY A 411 -3.44 -7.61 34.76
CA GLY A 411 -3.05 -7.88 36.15
C GLY A 411 -1.89 -7.00 36.64
N LEU A 412 -1.65 -5.86 36.00
CA LEU A 412 -0.55 -4.96 36.35
C LEU A 412 -0.98 -4.08 37.53
N ASP A 413 -0.35 -4.30 38.68
CA ASP A 413 -0.61 -3.54 39.89
C ASP A 413 0.23 -2.25 39.97
N VAL A 414 -0.38 -1.25 40.59
CA VAL A 414 0.32 -0.02 40.97
C VAL A 414 0.95 -0.24 42.35
N SER A 415 2.23 0.10 42.49
CA SER A 415 2.94 -0.07 43.76
C SER A 415 2.42 0.91 44.82
N ASP A 416 2.34 0.46 46.08
CA ASP A 416 2.12 1.35 47.24
C ASP A 416 3.38 2.23 47.51
N ALA A 417 4.50 1.91 46.88
CA ALA A 417 5.81 2.50 47.12
C ALA A 417 5.95 3.86 46.39
N GLY A 418 5.41 4.91 47.00
CA GLY A 418 5.63 6.30 46.55
C GLY A 418 4.36 7.11 46.30
N TYR A 419 3.19 6.52 46.51
CA TYR A 419 1.93 7.24 46.51
C TYR A 419 1.91 8.27 47.65
N LYS A 420 1.64 9.54 47.32
CA LYS A 420 1.40 10.63 48.27
C LYS A 420 0.06 11.25 47.91
N GLU A 421 -0.89 11.25 48.84
CA GLU A 421 -2.16 11.97 48.67
C GLU A 421 -1.86 13.46 48.44
N ARG A 422 -1.98 13.93 47.20
CA ARG A 422 -1.72 15.32 46.79
C ARG A 422 -2.86 15.97 45.99
N SER A 423 -3.77 15.18 45.42
CA SER A 423 -5.00 15.62 44.75
C SER A 423 -6.14 14.64 45.03
N ILE A 424 -7.39 15.11 44.90
CA ILE A 424 -8.60 14.29 45.10
C ILE A 424 -8.68 13.22 44.00
N GLU A 425 -8.37 13.60 42.76
CA GLU A 425 -8.39 12.73 41.59
C GLU A 425 -7.35 11.61 41.69
N ALA A 426 -6.18 11.89 42.25
CA ALA A 426 -5.18 10.86 42.49
C ALA A 426 -5.55 9.92 43.65
N LYS A 427 -6.32 10.39 44.63
CA LYS A 427 -6.86 9.57 45.70
C LYS A 427 -7.94 8.63 45.22
N GLU A 428 -8.96 9.19 44.57
CA GLU A 428 -10.05 8.41 43.99
C GLU A 428 -9.53 7.43 42.94
N GLY A 429 -8.65 7.87 42.05
CA GLY A 429 -8.03 7.03 41.03
C GLY A 429 -7.25 5.86 41.63
N PHE A 430 -6.41 6.10 42.64
CA PHE A 430 -5.64 5.06 43.30
C PHE A 430 -6.53 4.07 44.06
N GLU A 431 -7.54 4.54 44.79
CA GLU A 431 -8.51 3.70 45.51
C GLU A 431 -9.34 2.83 44.54
N ILE A 432 -9.78 3.39 43.42
CA ILE A 432 -10.48 2.65 42.35
C ILE A 432 -9.55 1.56 41.80
N VAL A 433 -8.33 1.91 41.38
CA VAL A 433 -7.38 0.91 40.84
C VAL A 433 -7.07 -0.16 41.88
N LYS A 434 -6.91 0.17 43.15
CA LYS A 434 -6.66 -0.82 44.22
C LYS A 434 -7.86 -1.75 44.46
N SER A 435 -9.07 -1.21 44.44
CA SER A 435 -10.31 -1.96 44.66
C SER A 435 -10.73 -2.84 43.46
N LEU A 436 -10.23 -2.57 42.25
CA LEU A 436 -10.49 -3.42 41.08
C LEU A 436 -9.98 -4.88 41.24
N CYS A 437 -9.19 -5.19 42.28
CA CYS A 437 -8.78 -6.57 42.62
C CYS A 437 -9.88 -7.45 43.24
N THR A 438 -11.00 -6.90 43.73
CA THR A 438 -12.04 -7.71 44.41
C THR A 438 -13.15 -8.22 43.48
N LEU A 439 -13.08 -7.94 42.18
CA LEU A 439 -14.14 -8.25 41.20
C LEU A 439 -13.81 -9.41 40.24
N THR A 440 -12.65 -10.06 40.39
CA THR A 440 -12.19 -11.16 39.52
C THR A 440 -11.86 -12.45 40.29
N GLN A 441 -12.70 -12.82 41.26
CA GLN A 441 -12.80 -14.20 41.75
C GLN A 441 -14.01 -14.91 41.14
#